data_AF-A0A7K9UL39-F1
#
_entry.id   AF-A0A7K9UL39-F1
#
_cell.length_a   1.000
_cell.length_b   1.000
_cell.length_c   1.000
_cell.angle_alpha   90.00
_cell.angle_beta   90.00
_cell.angle_gamma   90.00
#
_symmetry.space_group_name_H-M   'P 1'
#
loop_
_entity.id
_entity.type
_entity.pdbx_description
1 polymer ?
#
loop_
_entity_poly.entity_id
_entity_poly.type
_entity_poly.pdbx_seq_one_letter_code
_entity_poly.pdbx_strand_id
1 'polypeptide(L)'
;LLLSKDVGKHLLEVEDLLQKHGLLEADISAQTERVQALNAAALKFSELEGYQPCDPQIICNRVNHVQTCLEELGELAGKRRKELEDSRQLWAFFQEMEEAEAWIREKEKILATKTCGRDLSSVLTLTTNHKSMLGELGNRRALLHQTMKRGEQLLAKKRWSPGGIQEKIREVRLRWKKLEEVTGLHQHRLQEALNFFQFSSETDDLVAWLQDTYRIVSSDDFGHDDYSTQALLRKHRGGVEVQIRVVEVEQLYGEVVEVAVLRQQWLQDALAVYRMFGEVHACEVWVDEKEQWLERMEVPEELDEVEVVQHSTKPVPSLSVPPRVASEAAAPAEGSIPRWNRVVELVEEKKNHLSSILKIQNYLLEC
;
A
#
# COMPACT_ATOMS: atom_id res chain seq x y z
N LEU A 1 28.90 -32.76 -13.39
CA LEU A 1 27.47 -32.47 -13.14
C LEU A 1 27.20 -32.19 -11.67
N LEU A 2 27.58 -33.07 -10.73
CA LEU A 2 27.37 -32.88 -9.29
C LEU A 2 28.04 -31.63 -8.68
N LEU A 3 29.19 -31.23 -9.23
CA LEU A 3 29.93 -30.03 -8.81
C LEU A 3 29.51 -28.76 -9.57
N SER A 4 28.48 -28.82 -10.42
CA SER A 4 28.03 -27.64 -11.16
C SER A 4 27.47 -26.58 -10.20
N LYS A 5 27.88 -25.33 -10.41
CA LYS A 5 27.40 -24.17 -9.66
C LYS A 5 26.16 -23.51 -10.29
N ASP A 6 25.77 -23.95 -11.48
CA ASP A 6 24.61 -23.42 -12.18
C ASP A 6 23.33 -23.82 -11.45
N VAL A 7 22.50 -22.88 -11.03
CA VAL A 7 21.22 -23.16 -10.34
C VAL A 7 20.00 -22.68 -11.12
N GLY A 8 20.20 -22.31 -12.40
CA GLY A 8 19.19 -21.74 -13.27
C GLY A 8 18.82 -20.30 -12.93
N LYS A 9 18.31 -19.58 -13.94
CA LYS A 9 17.99 -18.13 -13.89
C LYS A 9 16.50 -17.83 -13.94
N HIS A 10 15.65 -18.85 -14.04
CA HIS A 10 14.20 -18.76 -13.98
C HIS A 10 13.60 -20.14 -13.74
N LEU A 11 12.31 -20.21 -13.37
CA LEU A 11 11.67 -21.45 -12.90
C LEU A 11 11.83 -22.61 -13.89
N LEU A 12 11.53 -22.38 -15.17
CA LEU A 12 11.63 -23.42 -16.21
C LEU A 12 13.03 -24.02 -16.35
N GLU A 13 14.08 -23.20 -16.25
CA GLU A 13 15.47 -23.69 -16.34
C GLU A 13 15.83 -24.51 -15.10
N VAL A 14 15.37 -24.09 -13.91
CA VAL A 14 15.60 -24.85 -12.67
C VAL A 14 14.88 -26.20 -12.72
N GLU A 15 13.66 -26.25 -13.24
CA GLU A 15 12.90 -27.49 -13.41
C GLU A 15 13.59 -28.47 -14.35
N ASP A 16 14.13 -27.99 -15.49
CA ASP A 16 14.93 -28.80 -16.40
C ASP A 16 16.22 -29.32 -15.73
N LEU A 17 16.92 -28.46 -14.97
CA LEU A 17 18.10 -28.88 -14.20
C LEU A 17 17.76 -29.92 -13.13
N LEU A 18 16.62 -29.79 -12.44
CA LEU A 18 16.13 -30.77 -11.46
C LEU A 18 15.76 -32.09 -12.12
N GLN A 19 15.14 -32.05 -13.29
CA GLN A 19 14.82 -33.25 -14.05
C GLN A 19 16.09 -33.99 -14.47
N LYS A 20 17.07 -33.29 -15.05
CA LYS A 20 18.38 -33.84 -15.41
C LYS A 20 19.12 -34.41 -14.20
N HIS A 21 19.11 -33.70 -13.07
CA HIS A 21 19.71 -34.17 -11.83
C HIS A 21 18.99 -35.40 -11.25
N GLY A 22 17.65 -35.47 -11.39
CA GLY A 22 16.86 -36.63 -11.01
C GLY A 22 17.23 -37.90 -11.78
N LEU A 23 17.52 -37.79 -13.09
CA LEU A 23 18.03 -38.90 -13.88
C LEU A 23 19.41 -39.36 -13.38
N LEU A 24 20.31 -38.41 -13.10
CA LEU A 24 21.63 -38.72 -12.55
C LEU A 24 21.55 -39.44 -11.19
N GLU A 25 20.63 -39.03 -10.32
CA GLU A 25 20.42 -39.72 -9.04
C GLU A 25 19.85 -41.14 -9.20
N ALA A 26 18.96 -41.36 -10.18
CA ALA A 26 18.49 -42.70 -10.50
C ALA A 26 19.65 -43.61 -10.96
N ASP A 27 20.54 -43.08 -11.81
CA ASP A 27 21.75 -43.80 -12.25
C ASP A 27 22.69 -44.10 -11.07
N ILE A 28 22.89 -43.14 -10.17
CA ILE A 28 23.69 -43.33 -8.95
C ILE A 28 23.07 -44.43 -8.08
N SER A 29 21.75 -44.44 -7.91
CA SER A 29 21.03 -45.45 -7.13
C SER A 29 21.22 -46.85 -7.71
N ALA A 30 21.01 -47.00 -9.03
CA ALA A 30 21.19 -48.29 -9.71
C ALA A 30 22.63 -48.80 -9.61
N GLN A 31 23.62 -47.90 -9.75
CA GLN A 31 25.02 -48.26 -9.63
C GLN A 31 25.42 -48.57 -8.18
N THR A 32 24.79 -47.92 -7.19
CA THR A 32 24.98 -48.20 -5.77
C THR A 32 24.55 -49.62 -5.42
N GLU A 33 23.37 -50.06 -5.87
CA GLU A 33 22.90 -51.44 -5.68
C GLU A 33 23.87 -52.46 -6.28
N ARG A 34 24.36 -52.20 -7.50
CA ARG A 34 25.32 -53.07 -8.18
C ARG A 34 26.64 -53.17 -7.42
N VAL A 35 27.14 -52.07 -6.89
CA VAL A 35 28.38 -52.03 -6.10
C VAL A 35 28.20 -52.73 -4.76
N GLN A 36 27.07 -52.56 -4.08
CA GLN A 36 26.78 -53.26 -2.83
C GLN A 36 26.75 -54.79 -3.03
N ALA A 37 26.13 -55.26 -4.12
CA ALA A 37 26.13 -56.68 -4.47
C ALA A 37 27.55 -57.22 -4.73
N LEU A 38 28.39 -56.44 -5.43
CA LEU A 38 29.79 -56.79 -5.68
C LEU A 38 30.61 -56.81 -4.38
N ASN A 39 30.44 -55.82 -3.51
CA ASN A 39 31.10 -55.75 -2.21
C ASN A 39 30.72 -56.95 -1.33
N ALA A 40 29.44 -57.31 -1.27
CA ALA A 40 28.97 -58.49 -0.55
C ALA A 40 29.55 -59.80 -1.11
N ALA A 41 29.69 -59.92 -2.43
CA ALA A 41 30.33 -61.07 -3.05
C ALA A 41 31.85 -61.12 -2.76
N ALA A 42 32.52 -59.96 -2.75
CA ALA A 42 33.95 -59.86 -2.46
C ALA A 42 34.25 -60.27 -1.00
N LEU A 43 33.45 -59.81 -0.04
CA LEU A 43 33.62 -60.11 1.38
C LEU A 43 33.51 -61.61 1.71
N LYS A 44 32.78 -62.39 0.91
CA LYS A 44 32.75 -63.86 1.08
C LYS A 44 34.14 -64.47 0.96
N PHE A 45 35.01 -63.94 0.09
CA PHE A 45 36.38 -64.44 -0.07
C PHE A 45 37.32 -64.08 1.08
N SER A 46 36.96 -63.10 1.93
CA SER A 46 37.68 -62.83 3.18
C SER A 46 37.28 -63.75 4.35
N GLU A 47 36.13 -64.42 4.25
CA GLU A 47 35.57 -65.27 5.31
C GLU A 47 35.83 -66.78 5.08
N LEU A 48 36.35 -67.17 3.91
CA LEU A 48 36.62 -68.57 3.59
C LEU A 48 37.78 -69.14 4.40
N GLU A 49 37.55 -70.29 5.05
CA GLU A 49 38.60 -71.09 5.67
C GLU A 49 39.30 -71.98 4.62
N GLY A 50 40.62 -71.84 4.49
CA GLY A 50 41.46 -72.66 3.60
C GLY A 50 41.97 -71.92 2.36
N TYR A 51 41.14 -71.75 1.34
CA TYR A 51 41.55 -71.10 0.09
C TYR A 51 41.41 -69.57 0.17
N GLN A 52 42.53 -68.85 0.08
CA GLN A 52 42.57 -67.39 0.06
C GLN A 52 43.24 -66.89 -1.23
N PRO A 53 42.49 -66.23 -2.14
CA PRO A 53 43.05 -65.70 -3.38
C PRO A 53 44.07 -64.57 -3.15
N CYS A 54 43.90 -63.82 -2.06
CA CYS A 54 44.79 -62.74 -1.61
C CYS A 54 44.58 -62.52 -0.10
N ASP A 55 45.40 -61.66 0.50
CA ASP A 55 45.23 -61.24 1.90
C ASP A 55 43.80 -60.67 2.10
N PRO A 56 42.99 -61.22 3.03
CA PRO A 56 41.65 -60.73 3.34
C PRO A 56 41.59 -59.21 3.56
N GLN A 57 42.65 -58.62 4.11
CA GLN A 57 42.69 -57.19 4.39
C GLN A 57 42.73 -56.33 3.14
N ILE A 58 43.24 -56.84 2.01
CA ILE A 58 43.18 -56.14 0.72
C ILE A 58 41.72 -56.01 0.26
N ILE A 59 40.94 -57.09 0.41
CA ILE A 59 39.51 -57.10 0.07
C ILE A 59 38.75 -56.12 0.95
N CYS A 60 38.91 -56.22 2.27
CA CYS A 60 38.28 -55.31 3.24
C CYS A 60 38.61 -53.84 2.96
N ASN A 61 39.88 -53.52 2.73
CA ASN A 61 40.30 -52.16 2.42
C ASN A 61 39.69 -51.63 1.11
N ARG A 62 39.61 -52.47 0.06
CA ARG A 62 39.01 -52.08 -1.21
C ARG A 62 37.50 -51.87 -1.11
N VAL A 63 36.81 -52.76 -0.40
CA VAL A 63 35.37 -52.65 -0.13
C VAL A 63 35.08 -51.38 0.66
N ASN A 64 35.80 -51.14 1.75
CA ASN A 64 35.65 -49.92 2.57
C ASN A 64 35.89 -48.65 1.75
N HIS A 65 36.94 -48.61 0.94
CA HIS A 65 37.22 -47.44 0.09
C HIS A 65 36.08 -47.16 -0.90
N VAL A 66 35.58 -48.21 -1.58
CA VAL A 66 34.47 -48.07 -2.53
C VAL A 66 33.18 -47.64 -1.83
N GLN A 67 32.93 -48.15 -0.62
CA GLN A 67 31.80 -47.76 0.23
C GLN A 67 31.86 -46.26 0.56
N THR A 68 33.02 -45.77 1.03
CA THR A 68 33.22 -44.34 1.31
C THR A 68 33.02 -43.48 0.07
N CYS A 69 33.52 -43.89 -1.10
CA CYS A 69 33.30 -43.14 -2.34
C CYS A 69 31.82 -43.08 -2.75
N LEU A 70 31.03 -44.14 -2.50
CA LEU A 70 29.59 -44.12 -2.75
C LEU A 70 28.86 -43.18 -1.81
N GLU A 71 29.24 -43.16 -0.53
CA GLU A 71 28.69 -42.24 0.47
C GLU A 71 28.96 -40.79 0.08
N GLU A 72 30.21 -40.44 -0.25
CA GLU A 72 30.59 -39.11 -0.74
C GLU A 72 29.80 -38.72 -2.01
N LEU A 73 29.61 -39.65 -2.95
CA LEU A 73 28.85 -39.42 -4.17
C LEU A 73 27.36 -39.11 -3.86
N GLY A 74 26.78 -39.87 -2.92
CA GLY A 74 25.42 -39.66 -2.44
C GLY A 74 25.26 -38.31 -1.73
N GLU A 75 26.21 -37.92 -0.89
CA GLU A 75 26.23 -36.62 -0.23
C GLU A 75 26.32 -35.46 -1.23
N LEU A 76 27.19 -35.57 -2.23
CA LEU A 76 27.32 -34.57 -3.29
C LEU A 76 26.03 -34.43 -4.11
N ALA A 77 25.38 -35.55 -4.44
CA ALA A 77 24.10 -35.56 -5.14
C ALA A 77 22.98 -34.93 -4.31
N GLY A 78 22.85 -35.31 -3.04
CA GLY A 78 21.87 -34.74 -2.12
C GLY A 78 22.09 -33.25 -1.88
N LYS A 79 23.35 -32.81 -1.73
CA LYS A 79 23.70 -31.39 -1.62
C LYS A 79 23.24 -30.64 -2.85
N ARG A 80 23.58 -31.12 -4.05
CA ARG A 80 23.21 -30.50 -5.32
C ARG A 80 21.70 -30.40 -5.51
N ARG A 81 20.94 -31.46 -5.21
CA ARG A 81 19.47 -31.45 -5.22
C ARG A 81 18.91 -30.35 -4.33
N LYS A 82 19.45 -30.22 -3.11
CA LYS A 82 19.03 -29.17 -2.17
C LYS A 82 19.27 -27.77 -2.73
N GLU A 83 20.38 -27.52 -3.43
CA GLU A 83 20.65 -26.21 -4.05
C GLU A 83 19.67 -25.87 -5.17
N LEU A 84 19.37 -26.86 -6.02
CA LEU A 84 18.40 -26.70 -7.10
C LEU A 84 16.98 -26.48 -6.58
N GLU A 85 16.59 -27.22 -5.54
CA GLU A 85 15.29 -27.09 -4.91
C GLU A 85 15.13 -25.73 -4.20
N ASP A 86 16.17 -25.26 -3.52
CA ASP A 86 16.23 -23.91 -2.96
C ASP A 86 16.07 -22.85 -4.08
N SER A 87 16.75 -23.01 -5.22
CA SER A 87 16.59 -22.13 -6.39
C SER A 87 15.16 -22.18 -6.97
N ARG A 88 14.55 -23.37 -7.03
CA ARG A 88 13.17 -23.55 -7.51
C ARG A 88 12.19 -22.78 -6.63
N GLN A 89 12.35 -22.85 -5.31
CA GLN A 89 11.52 -22.10 -4.36
C GLN A 89 11.64 -20.58 -4.55
N LEU A 90 12.85 -20.09 -4.83
CA LEU A 90 13.10 -18.68 -5.12
C LEU A 90 12.38 -18.23 -6.40
N TRP A 91 12.56 -18.97 -7.50
CA TRP A 91 11.96 -18.58 -8.78
C TRP A 91 10.44 -18.76 -8.80
N ALA A 92 9.90 -19.76 -8.11
CA ALA A 92 8.46 -19.89 -7.89
C ALA A 92 7.90 -18.71 -7.06
N PHE A 93 8.67 -18.18 -6.12
CA PHE A 93 8.30 -16.95 -5.41
C PHE A 93 8.19 -15.75 -6.36
N PHE A 94 9.21 -15.51 -7.18
CA PHE A 94 9.18 -14.37 -8.10
C PHE A 94 8.07 -14.49 -9.13
N GLN A 95 7.84 -15.69 -9.67
CA GLN A 95 6.74 -15.90 -10.62
C GLN A 95 5.37 -15.64 -9.98
N GLU A 96 5.09 -16.18 -8.78
CA GLU A 96 3.83 -15.90 -8.08
C GLU A 96 3.64 -14.40 -7.78
N MET A 97 4.72 -13.67 -7.47
CA MET A 97 4.67 -12.23 -7.26
C MET A 97 4.37 -11.46 -8.55
N GLU A 98 4.96 -11.83 -9.68
CA GLU A 98 4.66 -11.23 -10.99
C GLU A 98 3.21 -11.50 -11.41
N GLU A 99 2.72 -12.74 -11.21
CA GLU A 99 1.32 -13.10 -11.47
C GLU A 99 0.36 -12.28 -10.60
N ALA A 100 0.68 -12.07 -9.32
CA ALA A 100 -0.09 -11.23 -8.43
C ALA A 100 -0.10 -9.76 -8.90
N GLU A 101 1.04 -9.22 -9.34
CA GLU A 101 1.11 -7.86 -9.88
C GLU A 101 0.31 -7.69 -11.17
N ALA A 102 0.41 -8.64 -12.09
CA ALA A 102 -0.36 -8.62 -13.33
C ALA A 102 -1.87 -8.64 -13.02
N TRP A 103 -2.29 -9.46 -12.06
CA TRP A 103 -3.67 -9.50 -11.61
C TRP A 103 -4.12 -8.16 -10.99
N ILE A 104 -3.29 -7.55 -10.12
CA ILE A 104 -3.58 -6.24 -9.53
C ILE A 104 -3.76 -5.18 -10.63
N ARG A 105 -2.82 -5.11 -11.59
CA ARG A 105 -2.88 -4.15 -12.71
C ARG A 105 -4.15 -4.30 -13.54
N GLU A 106 -4.57 -5.54 -13.80
CA GLU A 106 -5.81 -5.79 -14.52
C GLU A 106 -7.04 -5.29 -13.73
N LYS A 107 -7.09 -5.53 -12.42
CA LYS A 107 -8.18 -4.99 -11.58
C LYS A 107 -8.18 -3.46 -11.52
N GLU A 108 -7.02 -2.84 -11.38
CA GLU A 108 -6.89 -1.37 -11.44
C GLU A 108 -7.43 -0.82 -12.77
N LYS A 109 -7.12 -1.48 -13.90
CA LYS A 109 -7.62 -1.09 -15.22
C LYS A 109 -9.14 -1.23 -15.34
N ILE A 110 -9.73 -2.30 -14.79
CA ILE A 110 -11.19 -2.47 -14.76
C ILE A 110 -11.85 -1.34 -13.95
N LEU A 111 -11.30 -1.02 -12.78
CA LEU A 111 -11.80 0.06 -11.92
C LEU A 111 -11.67 1.45 -12.58
N ALA A 112 -10.61 1.67 -13.36
CA ALA A 112 -10.39 2.92 -14.09
C ALA A 112 -11.39 3.11 -15.25
N THR A 113 -11.87 2.03 -15.88
CA THR A 113 -12.77 2.12 -17.05
C THR A 113 -14.25 2.18 -16.70
N LYS A 114 -14.67 1.60 -15.57
CA LYS A 114 -16.09 1.47 -15.18
C LYS A 114 -16.44 2.41 -14.02
N THR A 115 -16.25 3.71 -14.19
CA THR A 115 -16.30 4.66 -13.06
C THR A 115 -17.70 4.93 -12.49
N CYS A 116 -18.74 4.96 -13.33
CA CYS A 116 -20.11 5.23 -12.93
C CYS A 116 -21.12 4.68 -13.96
N GLY A 117 -22.31 4.27 -13.50
CA GLY A 117 -23.41 3.89 -14.38
C GLY A 117 -24.09 5.12 -15.00
N ARG A 118 -24.95 4.90 -15.99
CA ARG A 118 -25.70 5.95 -16.71
C ARG A 118 -27.16 6.06 -16.31
N ASP A 119 -27.66 5.06 -15.59
CA ASP A 119 -29.04 4.91 -15.13
C ASP A 119 -29.07 3.98 -13.91
N LEU A 120 -30.24 3.88 -13.26
CA LEU A 120 -30.41 3.07 -12.05
C LEU A 120 -30.03 1.58 -12.30
N SER A 121 -30.42 1.02 -13.44
CA SER A 121 -30.16 -0.39 -13.78
C SER A 121 -28.67 -0.69 -13.95
N SER A 122 -27.94 0.17 -14.64
CA SER A 122 -26.50 0.05 -14.86
C SER A 122 -25.72 0.25 -13.56
N VAL A 123 -26.14 1.18 -12.70
CA VAL A 123 -25.50 1.35 -11.37
C VAL A 123 -25.74 0.13 -10.48
N LEU A 124 -26.94 -0.45 -10.45
CA LEU A 124 -27.21 -1.69 -9.71
C LEU A 124 -26.37 -2.87 -10.23
N THR A 125 -26.20 -2.96 -11.55
CA THR A 125 -25.36 -3.99 -12.19
C THR A 125 -23.89 -3.81 -11.81
N LEU A 126 -23.36 -2.57 -11.90
CA LEU A 126 -22.00 -2.25 -11.49
C LEU A 126 -21.77 -2.50 -10.00
N THR A 127 -22.76 -2.20 -9.14
CA THR A 127 -22.72 -2.47 -7.70
C THR A 127 -22.63 -3.97 -7.41
N THR A 128 -23.37 -4.79 -8.14
CA THR A 128 -23.30 -6.26 -8.03
C THR A 128 -21.93 -6.78 -8.47
N ASN A 129 -21.42 -6.29 -9.61
CA ASN A 129 -20.08 -6.63 -10.09
C ASN A 129 -18.98 -6.22 -9.11
N HIS A 130 -19.11 -5.06 -8.48
CA HIS A 130 -18.20 -4.58 -7.45
C HIS A 130 -18.19 -5.50 -6.22
N LYS A 131 -19.36 -5.95 -5.75
CA LYS A 131 -19.46 -6.94 -4.65
C LYS A 131 -18.75 -8.24 -4.99
N SER A 132 -18.90 -8.74 -6.22
CA SER A 132 -18.18 -9.93 -6.69
C SER A 132 -16.66 -9.70 -6.70
N MET A 133 -16.21 -8.54 -7.19
CA MET A 133 -14.81 -8.15 -7.16
C MET A 133 -14.23 -8.10 -5.74
N LEU A 134 -14.96 -7.55 -4.77
CA LEU A 134 -14.53 -7.55 -3.35
C LEU A 134 -14.30 -8.96 -2.80
N GLY A 135 -15.16 -9.92 -3.18
CA GLY A 135 -14.96 -11.33 -2.84
C GLY A 135 -13.67 -11.91 -3.44
N GLU A 136 -13.38 -11.61 -4.71
CA GLU A 136 -12.12 -11.99 -5.35
C GLU A 136 -10.89 -11.37 -4.66
N LEU A 137 -10.96 -10.08 -4.29
CA LEU A 137 -9.89 -9.42 -3.53
C LEU A 137 -9.63 -10.12 -2.20
N GLY A 138 -10.67 -10.52 -1.48
CA GLY A 138 -10.53 -11.24 -0.21
C GLY A 138 -9.73 -12.54 -0.36
N ASN A 139 -10.09 -13.37 -1.35
CA ASN A 139 -9.38 -14.62 -1.65
C ASN A 139 -7.93 -14.36 -2.07
N ARG A 140 -7.70 -13.34 -2.92
CA ARG A 140 -6.36 -12.97 -3.38
C ARG A 140 -5.48 -12.40 -2.27
N ARG A 141 -6.05 -11.68 -1.32
CA ARG A 141 -5.33 -11.17 -0.14
C ARG A 141 -4.71 -12.31 0.67
N ALA A 142 -5.47 -13.37 0.92
CA ALA A 142 -4.99 -14.53 1.67
C ALA A 142 -3.82 -15.23 0.94
N LEU A 143 -3.97 -15.45 -0.37
CA LEU A 143 -2.90 -16.03 -1.21
C LEU A 143 -1.64 -15.15 -1.19
N LEU A 144 -1.80 -13.85 -1.39
CA LEU A 144 -0.68 -12.92 -1.41
C LEU A 144 0.07 -12.89 -0.06
N HIS A 145 -0.66 -12.93 1.06
CA HIS A 145 -0.05 -13.05 2.38
C HIS A 145 0.77 -14.34 2.54
N GLN A 146 0.28 -15.47 2.01
CA GLN A 146 1.02 -16.73 2.03
C GLN A 146 2.30 -16.65 1.18
N THR A 147 2.24 -16.08 -0.02
CA THR A 147 3.40 -15.88 -0.89
C THR A 147 4.42 -14.93 -0.24
N MET A 148 3.97 -13.85 0.40
CA MET A 148 4.86 -12.94 1.16
C MET A 148 5.54 -13.66 2.33
N LYS A 149 4.80 -14.45 3.11
CA LYS A 149 5.35 -15.25 4.22
C LYS A 149 6.41 -16.25 3.73
N ARG A 150 6.19 -16.86 2.56
CA ARG A 150 7.19 -17.73 1.91
C ARG A 150 8.43 -16.93 1.51
N GLY A 151 8.28 -15.71 0.99
CA GLY A 151 9.39 -14.79 0.72
C GLY A 151 10.20 -14.45 1.97
N GLU A 152 9.54 -14.18 3.10
CA GLU A 152 10.19 -13.94 4.40
C GLU A 152 10.97 -15.17 4.90
N GLN A 153 10.42 -16.36 4.71
CA GLN A 153 11.13 -17.62 5.02
C GLN A 153 12.37 -17.81 4.14
N LEU A 154 12.31 -17.41 2.86
CA LEU A 154 13.47 -17.43 1.97
C LEU A 154 14.56 -16.45 2.44
N LEU A 155 14.17 -15.26 2.92
CA LEU A 155 15.11 -14.30 3.50
C LEU A 155 15.82 -14.84 4.75
N ALA A 156 15.10 -15.58 5.60
CA ALA A 156 15.66 -16.17 6.83
C ALA A 156 16.78 -17.19 6.54
N LYS A 157 16.75 -17.88 5.39
CA LYS A 157 17.78 -18.84 4.98
C LYS A 157 19.13 -18.16 4.62
N LYS A 158 19.20 -16.82 4.50
CA LYS A 158 20.41 -16.00 4.17
C LYS A 158 21.25 -16.48 2.97
N ARG A 159 20.69 -17.29 2.08
CA ARG A 159 21.40 -17.89 0.93
C ARG A 159 21.44 -16.97 -0.30
N TRP A 160 20.52 -16.03 -0.39
CA TRP A 160 20.34 -15.14 -1.55
C TRP A 160 20.48 -13.68 -1.15
N SER A 161 20.70 -12.81 -2.15
CA SER A 161 20.71 -11.36 -1.92
C SER A 161 19.34 -10.92 -1.38
N PRO A 162 19.28 -10.38 -0.14
CA PRO A 162 18.01 -10.04 0.49
C PRO A 162 17.28 -8.90 -0.22
N GLY A 163 18.01 -8.04 -0.93
CA GLY A 163 17.47 -6.84 -1.57
C GLY A 163 16.38 -7.15 -2.61
N GLY A 164 16.57 -8.17 -3.46
CA GLY A 164 15.62 -8.49 -4.52
C GLY A 164 14.26 -8.99 -4.00
N ILE A 165 14.28 -9.86 -2.98
CA ILE A 165 13.05 -10.40 -2.39
C ILE A 165 12.31 -9.32 -1.59
N GLN A 166 13.03 -8.57 -0.76
CA GLN A 166 12.41 -7.50 0.05
C GLN A 166 11.80 -6.42 -0.83
N GLU A 167 12.51 -5.99 -1.88
CA GLU A 167 12.03 -4.98 -2.80
C GLU A 167 10.77 -5.45 -3.55
N LYS A 168 10.75 -6.72 -3.99
CA LYS A 168 9.56 -7.28 -4.64
C LYS A 168 8.36 -7.34 -3.69
N ILE A 169 8.55 -7.78 -2.44
CA ILE A 169 7.48 -7.77 -1.43
C ILE A 169 6.94 -6.34 -1.21
N ARG A 170 7.84 -5.36 -1.13
CA ARG A 170 7.50 -3.94 -0.94
C ARG A 170 6.69 -3.39 -2.12
N GLU A 171 7.14 -3.66 -3.35
CA GLU A 171 6.46 -3.24 -4.58
C GLU A 171 5.02 -3.78 -4.63
N VAL A 172 4.84 -5.09 -4.46
CA VAL A 172 3.53 -5.74 -4.51
C VAL A 172 2.62 -5.21 -3.40
N ARG A 173 3.15 -5.01 -2.19
CA ARG A 173 2.39 -4.46 -1.05
C ARG A 173 1.90 -3.04 -1.35
N LEU A 174 2.74 -2.20 -1.95
CA LEU A 174 2.36 -0.84 -2.32
C LEU A 174 1.26 -0.83 -3.38
N ARG A 175 1.37 -1.67 -4.42
CA ARG A 175 0.32 -1.80 -5.43
C ARG A 175 -0.98 -2.37 -4.87
N TRP A 176 -0.90 -3.35 -3.97
CA TRP A 176 -2.06 -3.90 -3.30
C TRP A 176 -2.81 -2.81 -2.49
N LYS A 177 -2.07 -2.00 -1.72
CA LYS A 177 -2.65 -0.88 -0.98
C LYS A 177 -3.34 0.13 -1.92
N LYS A 178 -2.69 0.49 -3.03
CA LYS A 178 -3.28 1.37 -4.04
C LYS A 178 -4.56 0.78 -4.64
N LEU A 179 -4.58 -0.51 -4.94
CA LEU A 179 -5.79 -1.19 -5.42
C LEU A 179 -6.93 -1.10 -4.39
N GLU A 180 -6.65 -1.28 -3.10
CA GLU A 180 -7.64 -1.14 -2.03
C GLU A 180 -8.20 0.29 -1.97
N GLU A 181 -7.35 1.31 -2.07
CA GLU A 181 -7.75 2.72 -2.11
C GLU A 181 -8.67 3.01 -3.31
N VAL A 182 -8.28 2.58 -4.51
CA VAL A 182 -9.08 2.77 -5.74
C VAL A 182 -10.40 1.99 -5.68
N THR A 183 -10.38 0.79 -5.10
CA THR A 183 -11.59 -0.03 -4.89
C THR A 183 -12.56 0.68 -3.94
N GLY A 184 -12.05 1.21 -2.81
CA GLY A 184 -12.87 1.98 -1.86
C GLY A 184 -13.45 3.25 -2.47
N LEU A 185 -12.67 4.00 -3.25
CA LEU A 185 -13.17 5.17 -3.96
C LEU A 185 -14.25 4.81 -4.99
N HIS A 186 -14.08 3.71 -5.72
CA HIS A 186 -15.08 3.22 -6.66
C HIS A 186 -16.38 2.83 -5.95
N GLN A 187 -16.30 2.19 -4.77
CA GLN A 187 -17.46 1.87 -3.95
C GLN A 187 -18.24 3.14 -3.56
N HIS A 188 -17.54 4.18 -3.09
CA HIS A 188 -18.16 5.45 -2.73
C HIS A 188 -18.90 6.08 -3.91
N ARG A 189 -18.26 6.16 -5.07
CA ARG A 189 -18.84 6.71 -6.30
C ARG A 189 -20.08 5.94 -6.77
N LEU A 190 -20.06 4.61 -6.64
CA LEU A 190 -21.23 3.79 -6.98
C LEU A 190 -22.38 4.06 -6.01
N GLN A 191 -22.11 4.26 -4.72
CA GLN A 191 -23.13 4.59 -3.73
C GLN A 191 -23.74 5.97 -4.00
N GLU A 192 -22.92 6.98 -4.29
CA GLU A 192 -23.40 8.32 -4.66
C GLU A 192 -24.25 8.27 -5.93
N ALA A 193 -23.80 7.56 -6.96
CA ALA A 193 -24.57 7.39 -8.19
C ALA A 193 -25.89 6.65 -7.95
N LEU A 194 -25.89 5.63 -7.08
CA LEU A 194 -27.10 4.89 -6.73
C LEU A 194 -28.12 5.81 -6.07
N ASN A 195 -27.69 6.57 -5.05
CA ASN A 195 -28.54 7.52 -4.34
C ASN A 195 -29.11 8.57 -5.32
N PHE A 196 -28.27 9.10 -6.22
CA PHE A 196 -28.69 10.07 -7.22
C PHE A 196 -29.76 9.51 -8.16
N PHE A 197 -29.56 8.33 -8.76
CA PHE A 197 -30.52 7.76 -9.69
C PHE A 197 -31.80 7.27 -9.01
N GLN A 198 -31.73 6.81 -7.76
CA GLN A 198 -32.92 6.49 -6.96
C GLN A 198 -33.76 7.75 -6.71
N PHE A 199 -33.12 8.81 -6.21
CA PHE A 199 -33.79 10.09 -5.98
C PHE A 199 -34.37 10.68 -7.27
N SER A 200 -33.63 10.62 -8.38
CA SER A 200 -34.12 11.08 -9.68
C SER A 200 -35.36 10.31 -10.12
N SER A 201 -35.34 8.98 -10.00
CA SER A 201 -36.49 8.13 -10.35
C SER A 201 -37.71 8.44 -9.48
N GLU A 202 -37.52 8.58 -8.17
CA GLU A 202 -38.60 8.92 -7.23
C GLU A 202 -39.17 10.32 -7.51
N THR A 203 -38.31 11.26 -7.92
CA THR A 203 -38.72 12.61 -8.32
C THR A 203 -39.52 12.59 -9.61
N ASP A 204 -39.08 11.84 -10.62
CA ASP A 204 -39.80 11.68 -11.89
C ASP A 204 -41.18 11.05 -11.66
N ASP A 205 -41.27 10.03 -10.78
CA ASP A 205 -42.53 9.40 -10.38
C ASP A 205 -43.46 10.40 -9.68
N LEU A 206 -42.92 11.23 -8.77
CA LEU A 206 -43.68 12.28 -8.09
C LEU A 206 -44.20 13.34 -9.08
N VAL A 207 -43.36 13.78 -10.02
CA VAL A 207 -43.75 14.75 -11.05
C VAL A 207 -44.85 14.18 -11.95
N ALA A 208 -44.72 12.92 -12.38
CA ALA A 208 -45.75 12.25 -13.17
C ALA A 208 -47.08 12.16 -12.41
N TRP A 209 -47.03 11.81 -11.12
CA TRP A 209 -48.22 11.77 -10.26
C TRP A 209 -48.85 13.16 -10.07
N LEU A 210 -48.06 14.20 -9.85
CA LEU A 210 -48.54 15.58 -9.76
C LEU A 210 -49.22 16.04 -11.05
N GLN A 211 -48.65 15.69 -12.21
CA GLN A 211 -49.24 16.02 -13.51
C GLN A 211 -50.59 15.31 -13.73
N ASP A 212 -50.72 14.03 -13.38
CA ASP A 212 -52.00 13.33 -13.50
C ASP A 212 -53.04 13.87 -12.49
N THR A 213 -52.60 14.18 -11.27
CA THR A 213 -53.47 14.78 -10.25
C THR A 213 -53.96 16.15 -10.68
N TYR A 214 -53.07 17.01 -11.19
CA TYR A 214 -53.43 18.32 -11.74
C TYR A 214 -54.45 18.15 -12.87
N ARG A 215 -54.23 17.23 -13.81
CA ARG A 215 -55.15 16.93 -14.92
C ARG A 215 -56.55 16.51 -14.43
N ILE A 216 -56.64 15.72 -13.36
CA ILE A 216 -57.91 15.28 -12.78
C ILE A 216 -58.63 16.45 -12.09
N VAL A 217 -57.89 17.25 -11.30
CA VAL A 217 -58.46 18.35 -10.50
C VAL A 217 -58.81 19.58 -11.36
N SER A 218 -58.07 19.83 -12.44
CA SER A 218 -58.32 20.94 -13.36
C SER A 218 -59.37 20.62 -14.45
N SER A 219 -59.98 19.43 -14.40
CA SER A 219 -60.96 18.99 -15.40
C SER A 219 -62.33 19.61 -15.14
N ASP A 220 -62.86 20.36 -16.11
CA ASP A 220 -64.22 20.89 -16.08
C ASP A 220 -65.29 19.85 -16.54
N ASP A 221 -64.90 18.59 -16.73
CA ASP A 221 -65.81 17.48 -17.02
C ASP A 221 -66.55 17.03 -15.76
N PHE A 222 -67.88 17.15 -15.78
CA PHE A 222 -68.77 16.73 -14.69
C PHE A 222 -69.47 15.39 -14.97
N GLY A 223 -69.22 14.75 -16.11
CA GLY A 223 -69.98 13.61 -16.60
C GLY A 223 -71.32 14.02 -17.22
N HIS A 224 -72.00 13.06 -17.84
CA HIS A 224 -73.27 13.27 -18.54
C HIS A 224 -74.46 12.52 -17.91
N ASP A 225 -74.23 11.75 -16.84
CA ASP A 225 -75.23 10.99 -16.09
C ASP A 225 -74.78 10.72 -14.64
N ASP A 226 -75.70 10.26 -13.78
CA ASP A 226 -75.42 9.94 -12.38
C ASP A 226 -74.24 8.97 -12.21
N TYR A 227 -74.12 7.99 -13.10
CA TYR A 227 -73.05 7.00 -13.04
C TYR A 227 -71.66 7.62 -13.32
N SER A 228 -71.53 8.41 -14.39
CA SER A 228 -70.28 9.08 -14.80
C SER A 228 -69.87 10.17 -13.79
N THR A 229 -70.83 10.95 -13.27
CA THR A 229 -70.56 11.92 -12.22
C THR A 229 -70.10 11.25 -10.92
N GLN A 230 -70.72 10.13 -10.51
CA GLN A 230 -70.25 9.37 -9.35
C GLN A 230 -68.86 8.75 -9.56
N ALA A 231 -68.54 8.30 -10.78
CA ALA A 231 -67.21 7.78 -11.11
C ALA A 231 -66.13 8.87 -11.03
N LEU A 232 -66.42 10.08 -11.51
CA LEU A 232 -65.53 11.25 -11.40
C LEU A 232 -65.34 11.67 -9.94
N LEU A 233 -66.42 11.69 -9.14
CA LEU A 233 -66.36 12.01 -7.72
C LEU A 233 -65.47 11.03 -6.94
N ARG A 234 -65.51 9.73 -7.28
CA ARG A 234 -64.62 8.72 -6.67
C ARG A 234 -63.15 8.97 -7.01
N LYS A 235 -62.83 9.33 -8.26
CA LYS A 235 -61.47 9.72 -8.65
C LYS A 235 -61.00 10.97 -7.91
N HIS A 236 -61.86 11.98 -7.76
CA HIS A 236 -61.52 13.23 -7.07
C HIS A 236 -61.32 13.06 -5.55
N ARG A 237 -61.98 12.08 -4.90
CA ARG A 237 -61.75 11.76 -3.47
C ARG A 237 -60.33 11.26 -3.16
N GLY A 238 -59.56 10.83 -4.17
CA GLY A 238 -58.13 10.56 -4.02
C GLY A 238 -57.28 11.80 -3.69
N GLY A 239 -57.78 13.02 -3.94
CA GLY A 239 -57.08 14.28 -3.67
C GLY A 239 -56.75 14.56 -2.20
N VAL A 240 -57.32 13.79 -1.26
CA VAL A 240 -56.91 13.82 0.17
C VAL A 240 -55.43 13.42 0.33
N GLU A 241 -54.85 12.67 -0.61
CA GLU A 241 -53.41 12.36 -0.64
C GLU A 241 -52.53 13.58 -0.91
N VAL A 242 -53.03 14.62 -1.60
CA VAL A 242 -52.26 15.83 -1.92
C VAL A 242 -51.88 16.59 -0.65
N GLN A 243 -52.81 16.72 0.30
CA GLN A 243 -52.55 17.45 1.53
C GLN A 243 -51.51 16.74 2.42
N ILE A 244 -51.50 15.40 2.41
CA ILE A 244 -50.50 14.60 3.13
C ILE A 244 -49.12 14.76 2.46
N ARG A 245 -49.06 14.68 1.14
CA ARG A 245 -47.83 14.84 0.35
C ARG A 245 -47.23 16.24 0.47
N VAL A 246 -48.06 17.29 0.61
CA VAL A 246 -47.58 18.66 0.88
C VAL A 246 -46.82 18.73 2.21
N VAL A 247 -47.34 18.11 3.27
CA VAL A 247 -46.66 18.07 4.57
C VAL A 247 -45.32 17.33 4.47
N GLU A 248 -45.26 16.21 3.73
CA GLU A 248 -44.03 15.47 3.49
C GLU A 248 -42.98 16.32 2.74
N VAL A 249 -43.39 17.07 1.71
CA VAL A 249 -42.50 17.97 0.96
C VAL A 249 -42.01 19.13 1.82
N GLU A 250 -42.88 19.74 2.61
CA GLU A 250 -42.50 20.81 3.54
C GLU A 250 -41.46 20.31 4.57
N GLN A 251 -41.64 19.10 5.09
CA GLN A 251 -40.67 18.47 5.99
C GLN A 251 -39.31 18.24 5.31
N LEU A 252 -39.30 17.68 4.09
CA LEU A 252 -38.07 17.46 3.31
C LEU A 252 -37.33 18.76 3.01
N TYR A 253 -38.05 19.84 2.66
CA TYR A 253 -37.44 21.16 2.49
C TYR A 253 -36.80 21.67 3.79
N GLY A 254 -37.43 21.43 4.94
CA GLY A 254 -36.84 21.71 6.26
C GLY A 254 -35.52 20.96 6.47
N GLU A 255 -35.50 19.66 6.23
CA GLU A 255 -34.29 18.83 6.36
C GLU A 255 -33.17 19.29 5.43
N VAL A 256 -33.48 19.65 4.18
CA VAL A 256 -32.48 20.18 3.22
C VAL A 256 -31.88 21.49 3.72
N VAL A 257 -32.70 22.39 4.27
CA VAL A 257 -32.22 23.66 4.85
C VAL A 257 -31.27 23.39 6.02
N GLU A 258 -31.62 22.48 6.92
CA GLU A 258 -30.75 22.11 8.06
C GLU A 258 -29.41 21.51 7.59
N VAL A 259 -29.44 20.56 6.65
CA VAL A 259 -28.23 19.94 6.11
C VAL A 259 -27.38 20.95 5.34
N ALA A 260 -27.99 21.91 4.63
CA ALA A 260 -27.27 22.97 3.92
C ALA A 260 -26.49 23.87 4.89
N VAL A 261 -27.08 24.24 6.03
CA VAL A 261 -26.41 25.01 7.10
C VAL A 261 -25.21 24.24 7.65
N LEU A 262 -25.38 22.94 7.95
CA LEU A 262 -24.27 22.08 8.40
C LEU A 262 -23.16 21.99 7.36
N ARG A 263 -23.51 21.81 6.08
CA ARG A 263 -22.53 21.74 5.00
C ARG A 263 -21.76 23.04 4.84
N GLN A 264 -22.43 24.18 4.95
CA GLN A 264 -21.79 25.49 4.92
C GLN A 264 -20.79 25.64 6.07
N GLN A 265 -21.17 25.25 7.29
CA GLN A 265 -20.28 25.29 8.44
C GLN A 265 -19.04 24.41 8.23
N TRP A 266 -19.21 23.15 7.80
CA TRP A 266 -18.09 22.25 7.54
C TRP A 266 -17.15 22.75 6.44
N LEU A 267 -17.68 23.41 5.42
CA LEU A 267 -16.85 24.03 4.38
C LEU A 267 -16.06 25.23 4.92
N GLN A 268 -16.66 26.03 5.81
CA GLN A 268 -15.96 27.12 6.49
C GLN A 268 -14.86 26.59 7.42
N ASP A 269 -15.14 25.53 8.17
CA ASP A 269 -14.17 24.87 9.06
C ASP A 269 -12.99 24.31 8.25
N ALA A 270 -13.28 23.59 7.15
CA ALA A 270 -12.24 23.07 6.25
C ALA A 270 -11.38 24.20 5.65
N LEU A 271 -12.02 25.29 5.23
CA LEU A 271 -11.32 26.45 4.70
C LEU A 271 -10.44 27.14 5.76
N ALA A 272 -10.87 27.18 7.01
CA ALA A 272 -10.04 27.66 8.12
C ALA A 272 -8.81 26.76 8.33
N VAL A 273 -8.97 25.44 8.30
CA VAL A 273 -7.84 24.49 8.40
C VAL A 273 -6.82 24.68 7.27
N TYR A 274 -7.28 24.81 6.02
CA TYR A 274 -6.35 25.02 4.89
C TYR A 274 -5.63 26.37 4.95
N ARG A 275 -6.29 27.43 5.45
CA ARG A 275 -5.61 28.71 5.73
C ARG A 275 -4.52 28.54 6.78
N MET A 276 -4.83 27.85 7.87
CA MET A 276 -3.85 27.56 8.94
C MET A 276 -2.64 26.79 8.40
N PHE A 277 -2.85 25.77 7.54
CA PHE A 277 -1.74 25.05 6.92
C PHE A 277 -0.90 25.94 5.99
N GLY A 278 -1.52 26.86 5.25
CA GLY A 278 -0.79 27.85 4.46
C GLY A 278 0.08 28.77 5.31
N GLU A 279 -0.44 29.25 6.45
CA GLU A 279 0.32 30.07 7.39
C GLU A 279 1.47 29.30 8.04
N VAL A 280 1.23 28.05 8.45
CA VAL A 280 2.28 27.16 8.98
C VAL A 280 3.39 26.96 7.96
N HIS A 281 3.04 26.67 6.70
CA HIS A 281 4.03 26.49 5.64
C HIS A 281 4.85 27.76 5.37
N ALA A 282 4.20 28.94 5.38
CA ALA A 282 4.91 30.21 5.24
C ALA A 282 5.90 30.45 6.40
N CYS A 283 5.50 30.09 7.64
CA CYS A 283 6.40 30.14 8.80
C CYS A 283 7.57 29.15 8.67
N GLU A 284 7.33 27.92 8.18
CA GLU A 284 8.40 26.94 7.93
C GLU A 284 9.41 27.47 6.91
N VAL A 285 8.95 27.99 5.76
CA VAL A 285 9.83 28.58 4.74
C VAL A 285 10.63 29.75 5.31
N TRP A 286 9.99 30.63 6.09
CA TRP A 286 10.69 31.73 6.74
C TRP A 286 11.77 31.24 7.73
N VAL A 287 11.47 30.21 8.51
CA VAL A 287 12.43 29.58 9.43
C VAL A 287 13.61 29.00 8.65
N ASP A 288 13.37 28.29 7.54
CA ASP A 288 14.42 27.75 6.65
C ASP A 288 15.33 28.86 6.14
N GLU A 289 14.75 29.96 5.63
CA GLU A 289 15.49 31.09 5.11
C GLU A 289 16.35 31.76 6.19
N LYS A 290 15.82 31.90 7.41
CA LYS A 290 16.55 32.47 8.54
C LYS A 290 17.66 31.58 9.07
N GLU A 291 17.41 30.28 9.16
CA GLU A 291 18.43 29.28 9.51
C GLU A 291 19.60 29.34 8.53
N GLN A 292 19.32 29.29 7.22
CA GLN A 292 20.35 29.39 6.18
C GLN A 292 21.09 30.73 6.18
N TRP A 293 20.39 31.84 6.44
CA TRP A 293 21.03 33.15 6.55
C TRP A 293 22.00 33.19 7.74
N LEU A 294 21.58 32.70 8.91
CA LEU A 294 22.42 32.64 10.11
C LEU A 294 23.64 31.73 9.91
N GLU A 295 23.48 30.59 9.25
CA GLU A 295 24.60 29.69 8.95
C GLU A 295 25.64 30.35 8.05
N ARG A 296 25.21 31.12 7.04
CA ARG A 296 26.09 31.81 6.09
C ARG A 296 26.63 33.15 6.61
N MET A 297 26.09 33.67 7.72
CA MET A 297 26.50 34.96 8.26
C MET A 297 27.89 34.84 8.91
N GLU A 298 28.90 35.43 8.28
CA GLU A 298 30.21 35.66 8.90
C GLU A 298 30.15 36.98 9.67
N VAL A 299 30.70 36.99 10.89
CA VAL A 299 30.81 38.23 11.67
C VAL A 299 32.10 38.92 11.21
N PRO A 300 32.03 40.12 10.59
CA PRO A 300 33.22 40.84 10.14
C PRO A 300 34.15 41.18 11.30
N GLU A 301 35.45 41.28 11.02
CA GLU A 301 36.46 41.70 12.00
C GLU A 301 36.71 43.23 11.96
N GLU A 302 36.25 43.93 10.92
CA GLU A 302 36.46 45.37 10.74
C GLU A 302 35.32 46.21 11.36
N LEU A 303 35.69 47.25 12.12
CA LEU A 303 34.79 48.04 12.98
C LEU A 303 33.58 48.66 12.22
N ASP A 304 33.83 49.17 11.02
CA ASP A 304 32.81 49.83 10.19
C ASP A 304 31.75 48.84 9.66
N GLU A 305 32.10 47.56 9.56
CA GLU A 305 31.24 46.48 9.06
C GLU A 305 30.51 45.73 10.19
N VAL A 306 31.05 45.77 11.41
CA VAL A 306 30.46 45.16 12.62
C VAL A 306 29.17 45.88 13.06
N GLU A 307 29.10 47.21 12.93
CA GLU A 307 27.89 47.98 13.28
C GLU A 307 26.68 47.61 12.40
N VAL A 308 26.92 47.27 11.13
CA VAL A 308 25.88 46.83 10.19
C VAL A 308 25.26 45.51 10.64
N VAL A 309 26.10 44.56 11.09
CA VAL A 309 25.67 43.25 11.61
C VAL A 309 24.94 43.41 12.95
N GLN A 310 25.40 44.31 13.82
CA GLN A 310 24.73 44.64 15.09
C GLN A 310 23.31 45.21 14.90
N HIS A 311 23.09 45.98 13.84
CA HIS A 311 21.75 46.47 13.50
C HIS A 311 20.83 45.40 12.90
N SER A 312 21.39 44.45 12.14
CA SER A 312 20.63 43.32 11.56
C SER A 312 20.26 42.19 12.53
N THR A 313 20.95 42.11 13.68
CA THR A 313 20.73 41.09 14.73
C THR A 313 19.77 41.54 15.83
N LYS A 314 19.18 42.75 15.70
CA LYS A 314 18.10 43.18 16.60
C LYS A 314 16.88 42.25 16.44
N PRO A 315 16.18 41.93 17.54
CA PRO A 315 15.07 40.99 17.50
C PRO A 315 14.02 41.48 16.50
N VAL A 316 13.73 40.63 15.50
CA VAL A 316 12.54 40.70 14.67
C VAL A 316 11.33 40.83 15.61
N PRO A 317 10.30 41.63 15.26
CA PRO A 317 9.25 42.03 16.19
C PRO A 317 8.66 40.81 16.85
N SER A 318 8.12 40.99 18.07
CA SER A 318 7.23 40.03 18.69
C SER A 318 6.08 39.70 17.74
N LEU A 319 6.30 38.74 16.83
CA LEU A 319 5.28 37.86 16.33
C LEU A 319 4.90 37.08 17.58
N SER A 320 3.98 37.69 18.34
CA SER A 320 3.09 36.96 19.21
C SER A 320 2.66 35.75 18.39
N VAL A 321 3.26 34.59 18.67
CA VAL A 321 2.67 33.30 18.35
C VAL A 321 1.23 33.48 18.79
N PRO A 322 0.23 33.45 17.89
CA PRO A 322 -1.15 33.65 18.32
C PRO A 322 -1.37 32.59 19.40
N PRO A 323 -1.77 32.96 20.64
CA PRO A 323 -1.94 32.00 21.73
C PRO A 323 -3.02 30.94 21.45
N ARG A 324 -3.64 30.98 20.26
CA ARG A 324 -4.74 30.12 19.82
C ARG A 324 -4.33 28.99 18.87
N VAL A 325 -3.09 28.95 18.35
CA VAL A 325 -2.66 27.81 17.51
C VAL A 325 -2.39 26.56 18.35
N ALA A 326 -2.12 26.72 19.65
CA ALA A 326 -1.80 25.61 20.54
C ALA A 326 -3.02 24.93 21.20
N SER A 327 -4.21 25.55 21.22
CA SER A 327 -5.35 24.98 21.98
C SER A 327 -6.34 24.16 21.14
N GLU A 328 -6.35 24.29 19.81
CA GLU A 328 -7.35 23.61 18.95
C GLU A 328 -6.76 22.84 17.77
N ALA A 329 -5.45 22.92 17.51
CA ALA A 329 -4.79 22.06 16.54
C ALA A 329 -4.41 20.73 17.20
N ALA A 330 -4.85 19.61 16.61
CA ALA A 330 -4.29 18.30 16.89
C ALA A 330 -2.77 18.40 16.85
N ALA A 331 -2.13 18.07 17.99
CA ALA A 331 -0.69 17.98 18.28
C ALA A 331 0.27 18.80 17.36
N PRO A 332 1.07 19.73 17.90
CA PRO A 332 2.10 20.40 17.10
C PRO A 332 2.94 19.34 16.37
N ALA A 333 3.08 19.47 15.04
CA ALA A 333 3.86 18.56 14.23
C ALA A 333 5.23 18.34 14.91
N GLU A 334 5.58 17.08 15.20
CA GLU A 334 6.72 16.67 16.05
C GLU A 334 8.09 17.29 15.63
N GLY A 335 8.19 17.92 14.47
CA GLY A 335 9.40 18.57 13.96
C GLY A 335 9.50 20.10 14.07
N SER A 336 8.43 20.83 14.44
CA SER A 336 8.47 22.32 14.40
C SER A 336 9.22 22.95 15.59
N ILE A 337 9.04 22.38 16.80
CA ILE A 337 9.67 22.86 18.04
C ILE A 337 11.21 22.70 18.02
N PRO A 338 11.78 21.56 17.57
CA PRO A 338 13.24 21.40 17.48
C PRO A 338 13.93 22.42 16.56
N ARG A 339 13.28 22.82 15.46
CA ARG A 339 13.86 23.72 14.45
C ARG A 339 13.90 25.17 14.92
N TRP A 340 12.87 25.62 15.62
CA TRP A 340 12.87 26.94 16.25
C TRP A 340 14.01 27.07 17.28
N ASN A 341 14.22 26.03 18.10
CA ASN A 341 15.32 26.00 19.07
C ASN A 341 16.69 26.10 18.38
N ARG A 342 16.86 25.47 17.21
CA ARG A 342 18.09 25.55 16.42
C ARG A 342 18.39 26.97 15.94
N VAL A 343 17.38 27.69 15.44
CA VAL A 343 17.52 29.11 15.05
C VAL A 343 17.91 29.97 16.26
N VAL A 344 17.29 29.74 17.42
CA VAL A 344 17.62 30.46 18.66
C VAL A 344 19.07 30.21 19.10
N GLU A 345 19.55 28.97 19.04
CA GLU A 345 20.94 28.62 19.32
C GLU A 345 21.91 29.35 18.39
N LEU A 346 21.65 29.36 17.08
CA LEU A 346 22.49 30.04 16.09
C LEU A 346 22.54 31.55 16.33
N VAL A 347 21.40 32.18 16.66
CA VAL A 347 21.38 33.62 16.99
C VAL A 347 22.25 33.91 18.21
N GLU A 348 22.14 33.10 19.26
CA GLU A 348 22.90 33.33 20.50
C GLU A 348 24.41 33.08 20.28
N GLU A 349 24.79 32.09 19.45
CA GLU A 349 26.17 31.86 19.02
C GLU A 349 26.74 33.09 18.30
N LYS A 350 26.03 33.62 17.30
CA LYS A 350 26.48 34.81 16.55
C LYS A 350 26.58 36.04 17.44
N LYS A 351 25.64 36.24 18.37
CA LYS A 351 25.66 37.34 19.34
C LYS A 351 26.83 37.24 20.32
N ASN A 352 27.15 36.03 20.78
CA ASN A 352 28.32 35.79 21.63
C ASN A 352 29.63 36.06 20.89
N HIS A 353 29.71 35.66 19.61
CA HIS A 353 30.87 35.96 18.76
C HIS A 353 31.05 37.47 18.56
N LEU A 354 29.98 38.20 18.23
CA LEU A 354 29.96 39.66 18.11
C LEU A 354 30.43 40.34 19.41
N SER A 355 29.90 39.90 20.55
CA SER A 355 30.28 40.40 21.88
C SER A 355 31.76 40.16 22.19
N SER A 356 32.31 39.01 21.78
CA SER A 356 33.73 38.69 21.93
C SER A 356 34.62 39.61 21.10
N ILE A 357 34.28 39.84 19.83
CA ILE A 357 35.03 40.76 18.93
C ILE A 357 35.02 42.18 19.49
N LEU A 358 33.84 42.67 19.89
CA LEU A 358 33.71 44.01 20.50
C LEU A 358 34.53 44.16 21.79
N LYS A 359 34.63 43.13 22.62
CA LYS A 359 35.46 43.14 23.84
C LYS A 359 36.95 43.17 23.52
N ILE A 360 37.41 42.36 22.57
CA ILE A 360 38.81 42.33 22.14
C ILE A 360 39.19 43.68 21.53
N GLN A 361 38.32 44.27 20.73
CA GLN A 361 38.58 45.56 20.10
C GLN A 361 38.53 46.74 21.08
N ASN A 362 37.61 46.75 22.05
CA ASN A 362 37.64 47.75 23.12
C ASN A 362 38.94 47.66 23.92
N TYR A 363 39.42 46.44 24.20
CA TYR A 363 40.71 46.25 24.86
C TYR A 363 41.89 46.76 24.01
N LEU A 364 41.86 46.55 22.68
CA LEU A 364 42.88 47.06 21.75
C LEU A 364 42.83 48.59 21.55
N LEU A 365 41.66 49.22 21.73
CA LEU A 365 41.50 50.68 21.70
C LEU A 365 41.92 51.35 23.02
N GLU A 366 41.88 50.62 24.13
CA GLU A 366 42.30 51.08 25.47
C GLU A 366 43.82 50.93 25.71
N CYS A 367 44.51 50.09 24.92
CA CYS A 367 45.97 49.92 24.92
C CYS A 367 46.65 50.87 23.94
#